data_AF-A0A7V8TTX2-F1
#
_entry.id   AF-A0A7V8TTX2-F1
#
_cell.length_a   1.000
_cell.length_b   1.000
_cell.length_c   1.000
_cell.angle_alpha   90.00
_cell.angle_beta   90.00
_cell.angle_gamma   90.00
#
_symmetry.space_group_name_H-M   'P 1'
#
loop_
_entity.id
_entity.type
_entity.pdbx_description
1 polymer ?
#
loop_
_entity_poly.entity_id
_entity_poly.type
_entity_poly.pdbx_seq_one_letter_code
_entity_poly.pdbx_strand_id
1 'polypeptide(L)'
;MTFYADLVRWPGRGRIELSPVSILDALDRGPAWDRFLHHLSEHLISVRGGAVGEGPLVFGRSLHSFDGLDIRRRHHLSVKLKADEIIDEFDQADEWISDSQARESAYAEGVEQPSAYDLVLLSNFLTSTSMTELFETELRRLGRSLTPGGVLIVLGGTGGDYPEIYSRLRAACTSERLKDISPPEPMQAGANYEYLALVAKHTRGVVELAFFECPPEIQAAASKQLPEDLVNDNERYRLPRFRVLVHVKQGPPRQKRRENK
;
A
#
# COMPACT_ATOMS: atom_id res chain seq x y z
N MET A 1 -21.06 -15.77 -15.22
CA MET A 1 -20.13 -16.06 -14.10
C MET A 1 -19.61 -14.75 -13.53
N THR A 2 -19.49 -14.63 -12.21
CA THR A 2 -19.09 -13.38 -11.53
C THR A 2 -17.59 -13.41 -11.22
N PHE A 3 -16.90 -12.29 -11.42
CA PHE A 3 -15.49 -12.07 -11.03
C PHE A 3 -15.16 -12.58 -9.60
N TYR A 4 -16.12 -12.48 -8.69
CA TYR A 4 -16.01 -12.94 -7.30
C TYR A 4 -16.04 -14.47 -7.13
N ALA A 5 -16.66 -15.22 -8.05
CA ALA A 5 -16.60 -16.68 -8.04
C ALA A 5 -15.22 -17.20 -8.49
N ASP A 6 -14.49 -16.40 -9.27
CA ASP A 6 -13.14 -16.73 -9.73
C ASP A 6 -12.07 -16.45 -8.66
N LEU A 7 -12.27 -15.44 -7.79
CA LEU A 7 -11.41 -15.19 -6.62
C LEU A 7 -11.41 -16.34 -5.60
N VAL A 8 -12.53 -17.07 -5.47
CA VAL A 8 -12.61 -18.27 -4.61
C VAL A 8 -11.87 -19.46 -5.22
N ARG A 9 -11.69 -19.49 -6.55
CA ARG A 9 -10.95 -20.52 -7.29
C ARG A 9 -9.47 -20.17 -7.52
N TRP A 10 -9.01 -19.05 -6.97
CA TRP A 10 -7.66 -18.51 -7.17
C TRP A 10 -6.50 -19.44 -6.78
N PRO A 11 -6.59 -20.35 -5.78
CA PRO A 11 -5.43 -21.18 -5.39
C PRO A 11 -5.02 -22.27 -6.41
N GLY A 12 -5.61 -22.33 -7.61
CA GLY A 12 -5.41 -23.45 -8.54
C GLY A 12 -5.09 -23.11 -10.00
N ARG A 13 -4.89 -21.83 -10.37
CA ARG A 13 -4.63 -21.46 -11.78
C ARG A 13 -3.17 -21.12 -12.04
N GLY A 14 -2.36 -22.15 -12.33
CA GLY A 14 -1.15 -22.08 -13.16
C GLY A 14 -0.17 -20.91 -12.91
N ARG A 15 0.68 -20.61 -13.90
CA ARG A 15 1.48 -19.38 -13.93
C ARG A 15 0.53 -18.21 -14.18
N ILE A 16 0.44 -17.30 -13.22
CA ILE A 16 -0.27 -16.03 -13.37
C ILE A 16 0.70 -15.07 -14.09
N GLU A 17 0.32 -14.59 -15.27
CA GLU A 17 0.97 -13.41 -15.85
C GLU A 17 0.55 -12.20 -15.01
N LEU A 18 1.48 -11.72 -14.19
CA LEU A 18 1.28 -10.49 -13.43
C LEU A 18 1.33 -9.32 -14.41
N SER A 19 0.27 -8.51 -14.46
CA SER A 19 0.34 -7.23 -15.17
C SER A 19 1.43 -6.36 -14.55
N PRO A 20 2.24 -5.67 -15.36
CA PRO A 20 3.23 -4.74 -14.83
C PRO A 20 2.52 -3.63 -14.06
N VAL A 21 3.12 -3.22 -12.93
CA VAL A 21 2.67 -2.07 -12.17
C VAL A 21 2.95 -0.82 -13.00
N SER A 22 1.90 -0.08 -13.37
CA SER A 22 2.00 1.14 -14.17
C SER A 22 2.34 2.37 -13.32
N ILE A 23 1.78 2.45 -12.12
CA ILE A 23 1.99 3.54 -11.16
C ILE A 23 2.11 2.93 -9.77
N LEU A 24 3.14 3.34 -9.02
CA LEU A 24 3.31 2.98 -7.62
C LEU A 24 3.50 4.25 -6.79
N ASP A 25 2.60 4.45 -5.82
CA ASP A 25 2.73 5.50 -4.83
C ASP A 25 3.01 4.92 -3.46
N ALA A 26 3.99 5.51 -2.76
CA ALA A 26 4.37 5.11 -1.42
C ALA A 26 4.23 6.29 -0.45
N LEU A 27 3.58 6.02 0.67
CA LEU A 27 3.44 6.91 1.81
C LEU A 27 4.12 6.26 3.01
N ASP A 28 5.07 6.95 3.61
CA ASP A 28 5.72 6.50 4.83
C ASP A 28 5.79 7.60 5.90
N ARG A 29 5.82 7.17 7.16
CA ARG A 29 6.01 8.01 8.35
C ARG A 29 7.42 7.89 8.90
N GLY A 30 8.42 8.15 8.07
CA GLY A 30 9.76 8.42 8.58
C GLY A 30 10.86 8.42 7.53
N PRO A 31 11.93 9.20 7.75
CA PRO A 31 13.09 9.23 6.85
C PRO A 31 13.89 7.91 6.83
N ALA A 32 13.67 7.02 7.81
CA ALA A 32 14.33 5.71 7.86
C ALA A 32 13.88 4.78 6.72
N TRP A 33 12.62 4.87 6.32
CA TRP A 33 12.07 4.05 5.23
C TRP A 33 12.50 4.53 3.87
N ASP A 34 12.76 5.82 3.68
CA ASP A 34 13.24 6.36 2.40
C ASP A 34 14.52 5.65 1.94
N ARG A 35 15.47 5.40 2.85
CA ARG A 35 16.70 4.64 2.55
C ARG A 35 16.42 3.18 2.22
N PHE A 36 15.55 2.53 2.97
CA PHE A 36 15.19 1.14 2.72
C PHE A 36 14.48 0.98 1.37
N LEU A 37 13.48 1.81 1.08
CA LEU A 37 12.72 1.77 -0.16
C LEU A 37 13.60 2.12 -1.36
N HIS A 38 14.55 3.05 -1.19
CA HIS A 38 15.59 3.34 -2.18
C HIS A 38 16.42 2.08 -2.48
N HIS A 39 17.04 1.47 -1.47
CA HIS A 39 17.85 0.25 -1.67
C HIS A 39 17.05 -0.95 -2.18
N LEU A 40 15.80 -1.10 -1.75
CA LEU A 40 14.89 -2.13 -2.26
C LEU A 40 14.59 -1.90 -3.74
N SER A 41 14.38 -0.64 -4.15
CA SER A 41 14.18 -0.28 -5.55
C SER A 41 15.41 -0.61 -6.39
N GLU A 42 16.60 -0.21 -5.93
CA GLU A 42 17.87 -0.53 -6.60
C GLU A 42 18.08 -2.04 -6.74
N HIS A 43 17.83 -2.79 -5.65
CA HIS A 43 17.96 -4.24 -5.65
C HIS A 43 16.98 -4.90 -6.63
N LEU A 44 15.73 -4.46 -6.68
CA LEU A 44 14.73 -5.01 -7.59
C LEU A 44 15.00 -4.66 -9.06
N ILE A 45 15.55 -3.47 -9.34
CA ILE A 45 16.03 -3.09 -10.68
C ILE A 45 17.18 -4.03 -11.09
N SER A 46 18.16 -4.22 -10.20
CA SER A 46 19.31 -5.11 -10.43
C SER A 46 18.88 -6.55 -10.69
N VAL A 47 17.98 -7.11 -9.88
CA VAL A 47 17.46 -8.49 -10.02
C VAL A 47 16.64 -8.65 -11.30
N ARG A 48 15.91 -7.60 -11.75
CA ARG A 48 15.17 -7.61 -13.01
C ARG A 48 16.06 -7.44 -14.24
N GLY A 49 17.37 -7.27 -14.07
CA GLY A 49 18.32 -7.04 -15.16
C GLY A 49 18.24 -5.64 -15.76
N GLY A 50 17.62 -4.68 -15.06
CA GLY A 50 17.66 -3.27 -15.44
C GLY A 50 18.97 -2.63 -15.02
N ALA A 51 19.45 -1.64 -15.77
CA ALA A 51 20.59 -0.83 -15.36
C ALA A 51 20.20 0.02 -14.13
N VAL A 52 21.02 -0.03 -13.08
CA VAL A 52 20.87 0.84 -11.90
C VAL A 52 21.04 2.29 -12.37
N GLY A 53 19.97 3.10 -12.27
CA GLY A 53 19.97 4.51 -12.67
C GLY A 53 19.11 4.86 -13.89
N GLU A 54 18.56 3.88 -14.62
CA GLU A 54 17.61 4.14 -15.71
C GLU A 54 16.16 3.98 -15.23
N GLY A 55 15.51 5.12 -14.97
CA GLY A 55 14.09 5.20 -14.61
C GLY A 55 13.83 5.60 -13.15
N PRO A 56 12.61 6.06 -12.83
CA PRO A 56 12.24 6.43 -11.47
C PRO A 56 12.38 5.22 -10.54
N LEU A 57 12.88 5.45 -9.32
CA LEU A 57 12.95 4.42 -8.28
C LEU A 57 11.55 3.83 -8.05
N VAL A 58 11.43 2.52 -8.23
CA VAL A 58 10.14 1.82 -8.20
C VAL A 58 9.36 2.09 -6.90
N PHE A 59 10.04 2.26 -5.76
CA PHE A 59 9.43 2.45 -4.44
C PHE A 59 9.75 3.79 -3.77
N GLY A 60 10.12 4.84 -4.51
CA GLY A 60 10.34 6.16 -3.93
C GLY A 60 9.10 6.67 -3.16
N ARG A 61 9.30 7.38 -2.04
CA ARG A 61 8.19 8.04 -1.34
C ARG A 61 7.63 9.16 -2.21
N SER A 62 6.44 8.95 -2.76
CA SER A 62 5.74 9.93 -3.59
C SER A 62 4.71 10.75 -2.79
N LEU A 63 4.36 10.29 -1.59
CA LEU A 63 3.41 10.95 -0.70
C LEU A 63 4.06 11.27 0.66
N HIS A 64 4.00 12.54 1.06
CA HIS A 64 4.63 12.99 2.30
C HIS A 64 3.69 13.01 3.51
N SER A 65 2.38 13.09 3.29
CA SER A 65 1.40 13.10 4.37
C SER A 65 0.16 12.35 3.96
N PHE A 66 -0.47 11.72 4.95
CA PHE A 66 -1.84 11.20 4.80
C PHE A 66 -2.88 12.28 5.06
N ASP A 67 -2.55 13.29 5.87
CA ASP A 67 -3.46 14.36 6.22
C ASP A 67 -3.95 15.09 4.96
N GLY A 68 -5.27 15.20 4.81
CA GLY A 68 -5.90 15.79 3.64
C GLY A 68 -5.75 15.00 2.34
N LEU A 69 -5.24 13.76 2.36
CA LEU A 69 -5.03 12.97 1.15
C LEU A 69 -6.34 12.77 0.37
N ASP A 70 -6.31 13.17 -0.89
CA ASP A 70 -7.39 12.99 -1.86
C ASP A 70 -6.79 12.77 -3.25
N ILE A 71 -6.77 11.51 -3.68
CA ILE A 71 -6.15 11.07 -4.93
C ILE A 71 -6.83 11.70 -6.14
N ARG A 72 -8.17 11.74 -6.12
CA ARG A 72 -8.95 12.34 -7.20
C ARG A 72 -8.67 13.83 -7.32
N ARG A 73 -8.63 14.54 -6.19
CA ARG A 73 -8.28 15.96 -6.18
C ARG A 73 -6.87 16.20 -6.72
N ARG A 74 -5.89 15.38 -6.31
CA ARG A 74 -4.51 15.45 -6.83
C ARG A 74 -4.46 15.23 -8.33
N HIS A 75 -5.16 14.21 -8.83
CA HIS A 75 -5.28 13.95 -10.25
C HIS A 75 -5.88 15.14 -11.02
N HIS A 76 -7.02 15.68 -10.57
CA HIS A 76 -7.64 16.84 -11.22
C HIS A 76 -6.74 18.08 -11.19
N LEU A 77 -5.99 18.29 -10.12
CA LEU A 77 -5.00 19.36 -10.06
C LEU A 77 -3.86 19.14 -11.06
N SER A 78 -3.35 17.91 -11.17
CA SER A 78 -2.31 17.55 -12.14
C SER A 78 -2.77 17.75 -13.58
N VAL A 79 -4.00 17.36 -13.90
CA VAL A 79 -4.62 17.61 -15.22
C VAL A 79 -4.76 19.10 -15.49
N LYS A 80 -5.18 19.88 -14.48
CA LYS A 80 -5.28 21.32 -14.63
C LYS A 80 -3.93 21.96 -14.92
N LEU A 81 -2.91 21.65 -14.12
CA LEU A 81 -1.56 22.21 -14.31
C LEU A 81 -1.01 21.88 -15.70
N LYS A 82 -1.16 20.63 -16.15
CA LYS A 82 -0.73 20.23 -17.49
C LYS A 82 -1.52 20.92 -18.60
N ALA A 83 -2.83 21.12 -18.40
CA ALA A 83 -3.64 21.88 -19.35
C ALA A 83 -3.23 23.36 -19.39
N ASP A 84 -2.92 23.96 -18.24
CA ASP A 84 -2.41 25.34 -18.15
C ASP A 84 -1.05 25.45 -18.89
N GLU A 85 -0.14 24.48 -18.73
CA GLU A 85 1.12 24.39 -19.50
C GLU A 85 0.88 24.31 -21.02
N ILE A 86 -0.05 23.47 -21.46
CA ILE A 86 -0.39 23.34 -22.89
C ILE A 86 -0.97 24.65 -23.43
N ILE A 87 -1.81 25.35 -22.67
CA ILE A 87 -2.34 26.66 -23.08
C ILE A 87 -1.19 27.65 -23.23
N ASP A 88 -0.27 27.71 -22.26
CA ASP A 88 0.88 28.59 -22.30
C ASP A 88 1.81 28.30 -23.51
N GLU A 89 1.95 27.02 -23.90
CA GLU A 89 2.71 26.61 -25.10
C GLU A 89 2.05 27.08 -26.40
N PHE A 90 0.73 26.94 -26.52
CA PHE A 90 -0.03 27.40 -27.68
C PHE A 90 -0.02 28.94 -27.79
N ASP A 91 -0.22 29.64 -26.67
CA ASP A 91 -0.14 31.09 -26.61
C ASP A 91 1.25 31.61 -27.03
N GLN A 92 2.34 30.91 -26.67
CA GLN A 92 3.70 31.23 -27.12
C GLN A 92 3.93 30.99 -28.62
N ALA A 93 3.14 30.12 -29.24
CA ALA A 93 3.17 29.83 -30.68
C ALA A 93 2.23 30.74 -31.49
N ASP A 94 1.58 31.74 -30.86
CA ASP A 94 0.51 32.56 -31.45
C ASP A 94 -0.69 31.72 -31.95
N GLU A 95 -0.91 30.53 -31.38
CA GLU A 95 -2.04 29.65 -31.67
C GLU A 95 -3.05 29.67 -30.53
N TRP A 96 -4.34 29.56 -30.83
CA TRP A 96 -5.39 29.50 -29.81
C TRP A 96 -5.86 28.07 -29.57
N ILE A 97 -5.99 27.71 -28.29
CA ILE A 97 -6.63 26.47 -27.83
C ILE A 97 -7.64 26.78 -26.72
N SER A 98 -8.76 26.05 -26.68
CA SER A 98 -9.70 26.15 -25.56
C SER A 98 -9.24 25.33 -24.35
N ASP A 99 -9.64 25.73 -23.14
CA ASP A 99 -9.42 24.96 -21.89
C ASP A 99 -9.92 23.51 -21.98
N SER A 100 -11.03 23.27 -22.69
CA SER A 100 -11.54 21.90 -22.88
C SER A 100 -10.60 21.06 -23.75
N GLN A 101 -10.06 21.63 -24.83
CA GLN A 101 -9.14 20.93 -25.72
C GLN A 101 -7.79 20.71 -25.04
N ALA A 102 -7.28 21.71 -24.30
CA ALA A 102 -6.06 21.57 -23.53
C ALA A 102 -6.15 20.45 -22.48
N ARG A 103 -7.29 20.31 -21.81
CA ARG A 103 -7.53 19.18 -20.89
C ARG A 103 -7.60 17.83 -21.60
N GLU A 104 -8.21 17.77 -22.78
CA GLU A 104 -8.25 16.54 -23.58
C GLU A 104 -6.83 16.12 -23.99
N SER A 105 -6.01 17.07 -24.43
CA SER A 105 -4.57 16.86 -24.71
C SER A 105 -3.81 16.42 -23.45
N ALA A 106 -4.03 17.06 -22.29
CA ALA A 106 -3.41 16.65 -21.04
C ALA A 106 -3.75 15.20 -20.64
N TYR A 107 -4.98 14.73 -20.91
CA TYR A 107 -5.36 13.34 -20.72
C TYR A 107 -4.69 12.39 -21.72
N ALA A 108 -4.54 12.81 -22.98
CA ALA A 108 -3.92 12.03 -24.05
C ALA A 108 -2.40 11.89 -23.86
N GLU A 109 -1.72 12.95 -23.45
CA GLU A 109 -0.29 12.94 -23.10
C GLU A 109 -0.02 12.16 -21.80
N GLY A 110 -1.01 12.11 -20.91
CA GLY A 110 -0.92 11.47 -19.62
C GLY A 110 -0.46 12.43 -18.53
N VAL A 111 -0.94 12.18 -17.32
CA VAL A 111 -0.53 12.91 -16.10
C VAL A 111 0.11 11.95 -15.12
N GLU A 112 1.07 12.44 -14.34
CA GLU A 112 1.81 11.62 -13.39
C GLU A 112 0.90 11.04 -12.28
N GLN A 113 -0.10 11.82 -11.85
CA GLN A 113 -0.93 11.45 -10.71
C GLN A 113 -2.13 10.58 -11.15
N PRO A 114 -2.31 9.38 -10.59
CA PRO A 114 -3.40 8.50 -10.97
C PRO A 114 -4.76 9.02 -10.49
N SER A 115 -5.81 8.75 -11.24
CA SER A 115 -7.20 9.07 -10.83
C SER A 115 -7.78 8.07 -9.83
N ALA A 116 -7.24 6.84 -9.81
CA ALA A 116 -7.62 5.75 -8.93
C ALA A 116 -6.52 4.67 -8.88
N TYR A 117 -6.58 3.78 -7.89
CA TYR A 117 -5.71 2.62 -7.72
C TYR A 117 -6.47 1.31 -7.83
N ASP A 118 -5.80 0.28 -8.34
CA ASP A 118 -6.28 -1.10 -8.31
C ASP A 118 -5.96 -1.81 -6.99
N LEU A 119 -4.88 -1.39 -6.31
CA LEU A 119 -4.45 -1.94 -5.04
C LEU A 119 -3.97 -0.84 -4.11
N VAL A 120 -4.45 -0.87 -2.88
CA VAL A 120 -3.95 -0.05 -1.77
C VAL A 120 -3.59 -0.98 -0.62
N LEU A 121 -2.37 -0.85 -0.10
CA LEU A 121 -1.88 -1.61 1.03
C LEU A 121 -1.52 -0.64 2.18
N LEU A 122 -2.13 -0.84 3.35
CA LEU A 122 -1.77 -0.17 4.58
C LEU A 122 -1.21 -1.20 5.55
N SER A 123 0.00 -0.99 6.07
CA SER A 123 0.64 -1.93 7.00
C SER A 123 1.16 -1.19 8.23
N ASN A 124 0.66 -1.55 9.43
CA ASN A 124 1.00 -0.89 10.69
C ASN A 124 0.90 0.66 10.65
N PHE A 125 0.04 1.18 9.76
CA PHE A 125 -0.11 2.62 9.55
C PHE A 125 -1.00 3.26 10.63
N LEU A 126 -2.04 2.53 11.05
CA LEU A 126 -2.99 2.92 12.09
C LEU A 126 -2.70 2.11 13.34
N THR A 127 -2.03 2.73 14.30
CA THR A 127 -1.58 2.06 15.53
C THR A 127 -2.35 2.46 16.78
N SER A 128 -3.24 3.46 16.68
CA SER A 128 -4.15 3.89 17.76
C SER A 128 -5.55 4.21 17.23
N THR A 129 -6.52 4.17 18.14
CA THR A 129 -7.92 4.55 17.85
C THR A 129 -8.04 6.04 17.47
N SER A 130 -7.37 6.92 18.20
CA SER A 130 -7.33 8.37 17.93
C SER A 130 -6.81 8.72 16.54
N MET A 131 -5.82 7.97 16.06
CA MET A 131 -5.28 8.15 14.71
C MET A 131 -6.28 7.70 13.65
N THR A 132 -7.02 6.63 13.92
CA THR A 132 -8.07 6.15 13.02
C THR A 132 -9.23 7.14 12.93
N GLU A 133 -9.56 7.82 14.03
CA GLU A 133 -10.53 8.93 14.07
C GLU A 133 -10.03 10.13 13.26
N LEU A 134 -8.79 10.56 13.53
CA LEU A 134 -8.20 11.71 12.87
C LEU A 134 -8.22 11.57 11.34
N PHE A 135 -7.92 10.37 10.83
CA PHE A 135 -7.82 10.11 9.40
C PHE A 135 -9.05 9.42 8.79
N GLU A 136 -10.21 9.46 9.47
CA GLU A 136 -11.42 8.81 8.98
C GLU A 136 -11.81 9.32 7.58
N THR A 137 -11.66 10.62 7.34
CA THR A 137 -11.99 11.25 6.06
C THR A 137 -11.09 10.74 4.94
N GLU A 138 -9.78 10.69 5.19
CA GLU A 138 -8.75 10.24 4.27
C GLU A 138 -8.94 8.76 3.93
N LEU A 139 -9.27 7.92 4.92
CA LEU A 139 -9.59 6.50 4.71
C LEU A 139 -10.80 6.31 3.80
N ARG A 140 -11.86 7.11 3.98
CA ARG A 140 -13.03 7.10 3.09
C ARG A 140 -12.65 7.54 1.67
N ARG A 141 -11.88 8.62 1.53
CA ARG A 141 -11.39 9.09 0.22
C ARG A 141 -10.51 8.06 -0.48
N LEU A 142 -9.69 7.33 0.27
CA LEU A 142 -8.87 6.23 -0.26
C LEU A 142 -9.75 5.10 -0.80
N GLY A 143 -10.79 4.69 -0.07
CA GLY A 143 -11.79 3.73 -0.55
C GLY A 143 -12.59 4.21 -1.78
N ARG A 144 -12.79 5.52 -1.96
CA ARG A 144 -13.36 6.10 -3.20
C ARG A 144 -12.38 6.09 -4.36
N SER A 145 -11.10 6.13 -4.06
CA SER A 145 -10.02 6.17 -5.04
C SER A 145 -9.62 4.79 -5.53
N LEU A 146 -10.39 3.74 -5.20
CA LEU A 146 -10.23 2.43 -5.82
C LEU A 146 -11.00 2.34 -7.14
N THR A 147 -10.39 1.69 -8.13
CA THR A 147 -11.08 1.26 -9.35
C THR A 147 -12.16 0.23 -9.03
N PRO A 148 -13.19 0.04 -9.88
CA PRO A 148 -14.11 -1.09 -9.74
C PRO A 148 -13.36 -2.43 -9.72
N GLY A 149 -13.49 -3.20 -8.65
CA GLY A 149 -12.73 -4.44 -8.43
C GLY A 149 -11.39 -4.24 -7.71
N GLY A 150 -10.96 -2.99 -7.52
CA GLY A 150 -9.77 -2.65 -6.75
C GLY A 150 -9.86 -3.06 -5.29
N VAL A 151 -8.71 -3.29 -4.67
CA VAL A 151 -8.58 -3.91 -3.35
C VAL A 151 -7.86 -2.97 -2.38
N LEU A 152 -8.45 -2.78 -1.21
CA LEU A 152 -7.80 -2.21 -0.03
C LEU A 152 -7.44 -3.33 0.94
N ILE A 153 -6.17 -3.44 1.26
CA ILE A 153 -5.63 -4.39 2.24
C ILE A 153 -5.08 -3.60 3.42
N VAL A 154 -5.51 -3.95 4.63
CA VAL A 154 -4.96 -3.40 5.87
C VAL A 154 -4.36 -4.52 6.71
N LEU A 155 -3.09 -4.38 7.06
CA LEU A 155 -2.33 -5.30 7.89
C LEU A 155 -2.02 -4.64 9.23
N GLY A 156 -2.22 -5.38 10.32
CA GLY A 156 -1.89 -4.89 11.65
C GLY A 156 -1.87 -5.98 12.72
N GLY A 157 -1.64 -5.57 13.96
CA GLY A 157 -1.64 -6.46 15.12
C GLY A 157 -3.00 -7.10 15.43
N THR A 158 -3.01 -8.01 16.40
CA THR A 158 -4.21 -8.76 16.82
C THR A 158 -4.76 -8.34 18.18
N GLY A 159 -3.97 -7.65 19.02
CA GLY A 159 -4.33 -7.24 20.38
C GLY A 159 -4.31 -5.72 20.58
N GLY A 160 -4.43 -5.28 21.84
CA GLY A 160 -4.47 -3.85 22.17
C GLY A 160 -5.65 -3.15 21.50
N ASP A 161 -5.38 -2.01 20.87
CA ASP A 161 -6.38 -1.15 20.20
C ASP A 161 -6.86 -1.69 18.85
N TYR A 162 -6.15 -2.67 18.26
CA TYR A 162 -6.41 -3.15 16.90
C TYR A 162 -7.85 -3.62 16.65
N PRO A 163 -8.53 -4.36 17.54
CA PRO A 163 -9.93 -4.73 17.35
C PRO A 163 -10.85 -3.53 17.13
N GLU A 164 -10.64 -2.43 17.86
CA GLU A 164 -11.44 -1.21 17.72
C GLU A 164 -11.08 -0.45 16.43
N ILE A 165 -9.78 -0.34 16.13
CA ILE A 165 -9.29 0.22 14.85
C ILE A 165 -9.95 -0.50 13.66
N TYR A 166 -9.99 -1.83 13.70
CA TYR A 166 -10.62 -2.64 12.65
C TYR A 166 -12.13 -2.45 12.55
N SER A 167 -12.82 -2.28 13.67
CA SER A 167 -14.26 -1.98 13.68
C SER A 167 -14.56 -0.66 12.96
N ARG A 168 -13.79 0.39 13.29
CA ARG A 168 -13.91 1.73 12.67
C ARG A 168 -13.57 1.70 11.18
N LEU A 169 -12.50 1.01 10.80
CA LEU A 169 -12.12 0.81 9.41
C LEU A 169 -13.23 0.10 8.61
N ARG A 170 -13.81 -0.97 9.15
CA ARG A 170 -14.92 -1.68 8.49
C ARG A 170 -16.13 -0.78 8.29
N ALA A 171 -16.45 0.07 9.25
CA ALA A 171 -17.53 1.06 9.13
C ALA A 171 -17.24 2.07 8.01
N ALA A 172 -16.03 2.63 7.97
CA ALA A 172 -15.59 3.56 6.91
C ALA A 172 -15.64 2.89 5.53
N CYS A 173 -15.09 1.68 5.38
CA CYS A 173 -15.11 0.92 4.13
C CYS A 173 -16.54 0.61 3.66
N THR A 174 -17.44 0.26 4.59
CA THR A 174 -18.83 -0.06 4.28
C THR A 174 -19.57 1.17 3.75
N SER A 175 -19.33 2.35 4.33
CA SER A 175 -19.90 3.62 3.84
C SER A 175 -19.52 3.92 2.38
N GLU A 176 -18.37 3.39 1.94
CA GLU A 176 -17.84 3.55 0.58
C GLU A 176 -18.14 2.38 -0.36
N ARG A 177 -19.06 1.49 0.03
CA ARG A 177 -19.48 0.30 -0.74
C ARG A 177 -18.32 -0.68 -1.02
N LEU A 178 -17.35 -0.75 -0.12
CA LEU A 178 -16.34 -1.81 -0.18
C LEU A 178 -16.90 -3.05 0.51
N LYS A 179 -16.81 -4.19 -0.17
CA LYS A 179 -17.19 -5.49 0.39
C LYS A 179 -16.02 -6.03 1.21
N ASP A 180 -16.29 -6.35 2.47
CA ASP A 180 -15.36 -7.05 3.33
C ASP A 180 -15.28 -8.54 2.92
N ILE A 181 -14.08 -9.00 2.59
CA ILE A 181 -13.73 -10.40 2.30
C ILE A 181 -12.57 -10.87 3.18
N SER A 182 -12.37 -10.21 4.32
CA SER A 182 -11.28 -10.49 5.23
C SER A 182 -11.31 -11.94 5.71
N PRO A 183 -10.14 -12.62 5.80
CA PRO A 183 -10.05 -13.89 6.49
C PRO A 183 -10.58 -13.77 7.94
N PRO A 184 -11.30 -14.78 8.45
CA PRO A 184 -11.87 -14.72 9.79
C PRO A 184 -10.78 -14.77 10.87
N GLU A 185 -9.71 -15.53 10.61
CA GLU A 185 -8.65 -15.81 11.57
C GLU A 185 -7.39 -14.97 11.31
N PRO A 186 -6.64 -14.61 12.38
CA PRO A 186 -5.33 -14.00 12.23
C PRO A 186 -4.34 -14.92 11.52
N MET A 187 -3.56 -14.34 10.61
CA MET A 187 -2.53 -15.01 9.85
C MET A 187 -1.23 -15.10 10.65
N GLN A 188 -0.47 -16.16 10.37
CA GLN A 188 0.88 -16.37 10.89
C GLN A 188 1.87 -15.97 9.81
N ALA A 189 2.80 -15.06 10.13
CA ALA A 189 3.90 -14.73 9.23
C ALA A 189 4.92 -15.88 9.18
N GLY A 190 5.63 -16.00 8.06
CA GLY A 190 6.71 -16.98 7.91
C GLY A 190 6.27 -18.39 7.53
N ALA A 191 5.21 -18.53 6.72
CA ALA A 191 4.79 -19.84 6.22
C ALA A 191 5.88 -20.56 5.39
N ASN A 192 6.82 -19.81 4.80
CA ASN A 192 8.00 -20.34 4.15
C ASN A 192 9.17 -20.43 5.16
N TYR A 193 9.58 -21.66 5.46
CA TYR A 193 10.65 -21.96 6.43
C TYR A 193 12.01 -21.37 6.04
N GLU A 194 12.35 -21.32 4.75
CA GLU A 194 13.64 -20.79 4.29
C GLU A 194 13.73 -19.28 4.53
N TYR A 195 12.68 -18.53 4.17
CA TYR A 195 12.62 -17.10 4.44
C TYR A 195 12.55 -16.81 5.94
N LEU A 196 11.83 -17.64 6.70
CA LEU A 196 11.78 -17.50 8.15
C LEU A 196 13.17 -17.66 8.78
N ALA A 197 13.97 -18.62 8.31
CA ALA A 197 15.34 -18.82 8.78
C ALA A 197 16.27 -17.64 8.45
N LEU A 198 16.12 -17.06 7.25
CA LEU A 198 16.87 -15.86 6.86
C LEU A 198 16.52 -14.65 7.75
N VAL A 199 15.23 -14.42 7.98
CA VAL A 199 14.75 -13.35 8.86
C VAL A 199 15.21 -13.59 10.30
N ALA A 200 15.15 -14.83 10.79
CA ALA A 200 15.64 -15.20 12.12
C ALA A 200 17.12 -14.87 12.27
N LYS A 201 17.96 -15.34 11.34
CA LYS A 201 19.41 -15.08 11.35
C LYS A 201 19.71 -13.58 11.36
N HIS A 202 19.03 -12.81 10.49
CA HIS A 202 19.24 -11.37 10.43
C HIS A 202 18.83 -10.68 11.72
N THR A 203 17.64 -10.98 12.25
CA THR A 203 17.09 -10.35 13.46
C THR A 203 17.98 -10.64 14.67
N ARG A 204 18.39 -11.90 14.84
CA ARG A 204 19.30 -12.30 15.93
C ARG A 204 20.67 -11.63 15.81
N GLY A 205 21.23 -11.55 14.60
CA GLY A 205 22.49 -10.85 14.36
C GLY A 205 22.42 -9.36 14.69
N VAL A 206 21.28 -8.70 14.42
CA VAL A 206 21.07 -7.29 14.82
C VAL A 206 20.99 -7.16 16.34
N VAL A 207 20.29 -8.07 17.03
CA VAL A 207 20.23 -8.09 18.50
C VAL A 207 21.61 -8.32 19.11
N GLU A 208 22.38 -9.27 18.57
CA GLU A 208 23.74 -9.57 19.00
C GLU A 208 24.67 -8.37 18.83
N LEU A 209 24.62 -7.71 17.67
CA LEU A 209 25.39 -6.49 17.41
C LEU A 209 25.00 -5.36 18.37
N ALA A 210 23.71 -5.14 18.59
CA ALA A 210 23.22 -4.14 19.52
C ALA A 210 23.67 -4.43 20.97
N PHE A 211 23.71 -5.71 21.36
CA PHE A 211 24.23 -6.12 22.66
C PHE A 211 25.74 -5.88 22.76
N PHE A 212 26.52 -6.22 21.73
CA PHE A 212 27.95 -5.97 21.69
C PHE A 212 28.31 -4.49 21.93
N GLU A 213 27.49 -3.57 21.40
CA GLU A 213 27.67 -2.12 21.57
C GLU A 213 27.17 -1.58 22.92
N CYS A 214 26.42 -2.36 23.70
CA CYS A 214 25.83 -1.92 24.97
C CYS A 214 26.67 -2.32 26.20
N PRO A 215 26.66 -1.53 27.29
CA PRO A 215 27.25 -1.94 28.58
C PRO A 215 26.64 -3.24 29.13
N PRO A 216 27.41 -4.08 29.85
CA PRO A 216 26.94 -5.38 30.36
C PRO A 216 25.67 -5.32 31.23
N GLU A 217 25.51 -4.26 32.00
CA GLU A 217 24.33 -4.04 32.85
C GLU A 217 23.05 -3.85 32.03
N ILE A 218 23.16 -3.14 30.90
CA ILE A 218 22.06 -2.92 29.95
C ILE A 218 21.76 -4.21 29.18
N GLN A 219 22.79 -4.96 28.76
CA GLN A 219 22.63 -6.26 28.12
C GLN A 219 21.85 -7.24 29.01
N ALA A 220 22.23 -7.33 30.30
CA ALA A 220 21.57 -8.22 31.26
C ALA A 220 20.12 -7.84 31.57
N ALA A 221 19.78 -6.54 31.50
CA ALA A 221 18.41 -6.07 31.63
C ALA A 221 17.60 -6.31 30.36
N ALA A 222 18.17 -6.03 29.18
CA ALA A 222 17.51 -6.17 27.89
C ALA A 222 17.24 -7.64 27.52
N SER A 223 18.18 -8.54 27.81
CA SER A 223 18.02 -9.98 27.55
C SER A 223 16.85 -10.61 28.32
N LYS A 224 16.51 -10.07 29.49
CA LYS A 224 15.33 -10.49 30.27
C LYS A 224 14.00 -9.97 29.74
N GLN A 225 14.02 -8.90 28.94
CA GLN A 225 12.82 -8.28 28.39
C GLN A 225 12.53 -8.73 26.96
N LEU A 226 13.56 -9.14 26.23
CA LEU A 226 13.40 -9.64 24.86
C LEU A 226 12.78 -11.05 24.84
N PRO A 227 11.99 -11.36 23.80
CA PRO A 227 11.51 -12.72 23.57
C PRO A 227 12.66 -13.73 23.51
N GLU A 228 12.46 -14.91 24.12
CA GLU A 228 13.49 -15.95 24.21
C GLU A 228 14.00 -16.40 22.84
N ASP A 229 13.14 -16.40 21.82
CA ASP A 229 13.48 -16.81 20.46
C ASP A 229 14.38 -15.82 19.69
N LEU A 230 14.58 -14.61 20.25
CA LEU A 230 15.54 -13.63 19.75
C LEU A 230 16.92 -13.74 20.40
N VAL A 231 16.99 -14.24 21.64
CA VAL A 231 18.24 -14.28 22.43
C VAL A 231 18.81 -15.68 22.59
N ASN A 232 18.00 -16.73 22.41
CA ASN A 232 18.41 -18.13 22.48
C ASN A 232 18.30 -18.78 21.11
N ASP A 233 19.44 -19.18 20.55
CA ASP A 233 19.48 -19.81 19.22
C ASP A 233 18.77 -21.17 19.15
N ASN A 234 18.63 -21.84 20.30
CA ASN A 234 17.94 -23.13 20.40
C ASN A 234 16.41 -22.98 20.39
N GLU A 235 15.90 -21.79 20.67
CA GLU A 235 14.46 -21.53 20.60
C GLU A 235 14.02 -21.33 19.15
N ARG A 236 12.84 -21.85 18.82
CA ARG A 236 12.28 -21.71 17.48
C ARG A 236 11.82 -20.26 17.29
N TYR A 237 12.44 -19.56 16.33
CA TYR A 237 12.05 -18.21 15.92
C TYR A 237 10.58 -18.15 15.47
N ARG A 238 9.84 -17.17 16.00
CA ARG A 238 8.42 -16.96 15.74
C ARG A 238 8.16 -15.50 15.39
N LEU A 239 7.56 -15.29 14.23
CA LEU A 239 7.02 -13.98 13.91
C LEU A 239 5.65 -13.79 14.59
N PRO A 240 5.27 -12.54 14.90
CA PRO A 240 3.96 -12.26 15.46
C PRO A 240 2.83 -12.66 14.50
N ARG A 241 1.67 -12.99 15.07
CA ARG A 241 0.42 -13.10 14.32
C ARG A 241 -0.09 -11.72 13.98
N PHE A 242 -0.69 -11.59 12.80
CA PHE A 242 -1.26 -10.34 12.32
C PHE A 242 -2.67 -10.59 11.76
N ARG A 243 -3.49 -9.55 11.76
CA ARG A 243 -4.80 -9.60 11.10
C ARG A 243 -4.72 -8.91 9.75
N VAL A 244 -5.46 -9.45 8.79
CA VAL A 244 -5.62 -8.87 7.45
C VAL A 244 -7.06 -8.48 7.28
N LEU A 245 -7.30 -7.21 6.98
CA LEU A 245 -8.58 -6.73 6.49
C LEU A 245 -8.47 -6.58 4.98
N VAL A 246 -9.39 -7.22 4.25
CA VAL A 246 -9.43 -7.17 2.79
C VAL A 246 -10.79 -6.64 2.37
N HIS A 247 -10.77 -5.51 1.66
CA HIS A 247 -11.95 -4.79 1.22
C HIS A 247 -11.91 -4.59 -0.28
N VAL A 248 -12.94 -5.01 -1.00
CA VAL A 248 -13.01 -4.92 -2.47
C VAL A 248 -14.05 -3.92 -2.92
N LYS A 249 -13.66 -2.98 -3.77
CA LYS A 249 -14.56 -1.98 -4.34
C LYS A 249 -15.57 -2.66 -5.27
N GLN A 250 -16.84 -2.60 -4.89
CA GLN A 250 -17.90 -3.06 -5.77
C GLN A 250 -18.09 -2.04 -6.91
N GLY A 251 -18.09 -2.52 -8.16
CA GLY A 251 -18.44 -1.68 -9.31
C GLY A 251 -19.87 -1.14 -9.19
N PRO A 252 -20.25 -0.14 -10.02
CA PRO A 252 -21.62 0.34 -10.04
C PRO A 252 -22.57 -0.85 -10.26
N PRO A 253 -23.73 -0.88 -9.58
CA PRO A 253 -24.71 -1.94 -9.83
C PRO A 253 -25.01 -1.94 -11.33
N ARG A 254 -24.87 -3.10 -11.98
CA ARG A 254 -25.26 -3.26 -13.38
C ARG A 254 -26.69 -2.74 -13.50
N GLN A 255 -26.88 -1.60 -14.17
CA GLN A 255 -28.21 -1.18 -14.56
C GLN A 255 -28.76 -2.34 -15.39
N LYS A 256 -29.81 -3.00 -14.87
CA LYS A 256 -30.56 -3.98 -15.66
C LYS A 256 -30.97 -3.23 -16.92
N ARG A 257 -30.39 -3.58 -18.07
CA ARG A 257 -30.89 -3.15 -19.37
C ARG A 257 -32.39 -3.44 -19.31
N ARG A 258 -33.22 -2.40 -19.35
CA ARG A 258 -34.64 -2.58 -19.60
C ARG A 258 -34.71 -3.27 -20.96
N GLU A 259 -35.01 -4.56 -20.95
CA GLU A 259 -35.45 -5.25 -22.14
C GLU A 259 -36.76 -4.57 -22.52
N ASN A 260 -36.69 -3.70 -23.53
CA ASN A 260 -37.88 -3.15 -24.17
C ASN A 260 -38.64 -4.36 -24.74
N LYS A 261 -39.79 -4.66 -24.14
CA LYS A 261 -40.85 -5.44 -24.78
C LYS A 261 -41.62 -4.55 -25.73
#